data_AF-Q7NHV5-F1
#
_entry.id   AF-Q7NHV5-F1
#
_cell.length_a   1.000
_cell.length_b   1.000
_cell.length_c   1.000
_cell.angle_alpha   90.00
_cell.angle_beta   90.00
_cell.angle_gamma   90.00
#
_symmetry.space_group_name_H-M   'P 1'
#
loop_
_entity.id
_entity.type
_entity.pdbx_description
1 polymer ?
#
loop_
_entity_poly.entity_id
_entity_poly.type
_entity_poly.pdbx_seq_one_letter_code
_entity_poly.pdbx_strand_id
1 'polypeptide(L)'
;MNKIVTVLFDGQVFRPEVPLDLEPNRRYSITIEPAPAPNSATDAWGLLADLTGTVEAPPDWSSEHDHYLCGTPKRQYDSQS
;
A
#
# COMPACT_ATOMS: atom_id res chain seq x y z
N MET A 1 28.04 -16.81 23.95
CA MET A 1 27.65 -16.39 22.59
C MET A 1 26.14 -16.40 22.50
N ASN A 2 25.50 -15.28 22.23
CA ASN A 2 24.10 -15.23 21.81
C ASN A 2 24.05 -15.42 20.29
N LYS A 3 23.07 -16.20 19.79
CA LYS A 3 22.83 -16.38 18.36
C LYS A 3 21.39 -15.98 18.09
N ILE A 4 21.21 -14.98 17.22
CA ILE A 4 19.88 -14.61 16.72
C ILE A 4 19.58 -15.58 15.57
N VAL A 5 18.40 -16.20 15.61
CA VAL A 5 17.95 -17.10 14.55
C VAL A 5 16.59 -16.63 14.07
N THR A 6 16.45 -16.54 12.75
CA THR A 6 15.18 -16.27 12.09
C THR A 6 14.29 -17.50 12.19
N VAL A 7 13.06 -17.31 12.68
CA VAL A 7 12.06 -18.37 12.83
C VAL A 7 10.78 -17.98 12.11
N LEU A 8 10.15 -18.96 11.47
CA LEU A 8 8.82 -18.83 10.89
C LEU A 8 7.79 -19.38 11.86
N PHE A 9 6.71 -18.63 12.10
CA PHE A 9 5.56 -19.12 12.84
C PHE A 9 4.51 -19.66 11.88
N ASP A 10 4.20 -20.96 11.95
CA ASP A 10 3.22 -21.62 11.08
C ASP A 10 1.78 -21.58 11.62
N GLY A 11 1.54 -20.84 12.71
CA GLY A 11 0.27 -20.79 13.42
C GLY A 11 0.20 -21.70 14.64
N GLN A 12 1.13 -22.65 14.79
CA GLN A 12 1.22 -23.52 15.97
C GLN A 12 2.61 -23.53 16.60
N VAL A 13 3.66 -23.57 15.79
CA VAL A 13 5.05 -23.72 16.24
C VAL A 13 5.99 -22.75 15.51
N PHE A 14 7.06 -22.36 16.19
CA PHE A 14 8.18 -21.65 15.57
C PHE A 14 9.15 -22.66 14.95
N ARG A 15 9.39 -22.54 13.64
CA ARG A 15 10.36 -23.35 12.90
C ARG A 15 11.55 -22.49 12.51
N PRO A 16 12.78 -22.83 12.93
CA PRO A 16 13.95 -22.08 12.49
C PRO A 16 14.24 -22.37 11.02
N GLU A 17 14.66 -21.34 10.28
CA GLU A 17 15.05 -21.49 8.87
C GLU A 17 16.32 -22.33 8.71
N VAL A 18 17.20 -22.26 9.72
CA VAL A 18 18.45 -23.02 9.79
C VAL A 18 18.36 -23.99 10.97
N PRO A 19 18.73 -25.27 10.79
CA PRO A 19 18.77 -26.23 11.90
C PRO A 19 19.58 -25.68 13.09
N LEU A 20 18.96 -25.65 14.27
CA LEU A 20 19.70 -25.45 15.51
C LEU A 20 20.07 -26.81 16.08
N ASP A 21 21.35 -26.99 16.37
CA ASP A 21 21.84 -28.09 17.19
C ASP A 21 21.62 -27.74 18.67
N LEU A 22 20.51 -28.24 19.22
CA LEU A 22 20.12 -28.03 20.62
C LEU A 22 20.27 -29.33 21.40
N GLU A 23 20.77 -29.22 22.62
CA GLU A 23 20.91 -30.36 23.51
C GLU A 23 19.54 -30.73 24.11
N PRO A 24 19.18 -32.03 24.11
CA PRO A 24 18.00 -32.50 24.82
C PRO A 24 18.05 -32.13 26.31
N ASN A 25 16.87 -31.90 26.90
CA ASN A 25 16.70 -31.57 28.34
C ASN A 25 17.39 -30.28 28.81
N ARG A 26 17.68 -29.34 27.89
CA ARG A 26 18.22 -28.02 28.22
C ARG A 26 17.17 -26.93 28.01
N ARG A 27 17.13 -25.95 28.92
CA ARG A 27 16.24 -24.79 28.82
C ARG A 27 16.89 -23.70 27.99
N TYR A 28 16.16 -23.18 27.02
CA TYR A 28 16.56 -22.07 26.17
C TYR A 28 15.54 -20.93 26.32
N SER A 29 16.00 -19.68 26.23
CA SER A 29 15.14 -18.49 26.24
C SER A 29 15.03 -17.94 24.82
N ILE A 30 13.81 -17.61 24.40
CA ILE A 30 13.55 -16.93 23.13
C ILE A 30 13.07 -15.50 23.41
N THR A 31 13.55 -14.54 22.62
CA THR A 31 13.05 -13.17 22.63
C THR A 31 12.25 -12.97 21.36
N ILE A 32 10.98 -12.59 21.49
CA ILE A 32 10.11 -12.28 20.36
C ILE A 32 10.16 -10.77 20.16
N GLU A 33 10.78 -10.33 19.08
CA GLU A 33 10.72 -8.95 18.65
C GLU A 33 9.71 -8.86 17.49
N PRO A 34 8.63 -8.06 17.62
CA PRO A 34 7.75 -7.83 16.49
C PRO A 34 8.57 -7.15 15.39
N ALA A 35 8.54 -7.71 14.18
CA ALA A 35 9.12 -7.04 13.03
C ALA A 35 8.51 -5.63 12.92
N PRO A 36 9.29 -4.61 12.52
CA PRO A 36 8.71 -3.32 12.21
C PRO A 36 7.56 -3.56 11.24
N ALA A 37 6.38 -3.02 11.56
CA ALA A 37 5.25 -3.05 10.64
C ALA A 37 5.79 -2.65 9.27
N PRO A 38 5.53 -3.41 8.19
CA PRO A 38 5.95 -2.98 6.87
C PRO A 38 5.45 -1.55 6.73
N ASN A 39 6.37 -0.58 6.57
CA ASN A 39 6.06 0.83 6.42
C ASN A 39 4.86 0.89 5.51
N SER A 40 3.70 1.28 6.05
CA SER A 40 2.40 1.09 5.41
C SER A 40 2.57 1.39 3.93
N ALA A 41 2.67 0.33 3.12
CA ALA A 41 2.77 0.47 1.69
C ALA A 41 1.59 1.37 1.34
N THR A 42 1.88 2.48 0.67
CA THR A 42 0.90 3.50 0.32
C THR A 42 -0.43 2.81 0.05
N ASP A 43 -1.45 3.09 0.87
CA ASP A 43 -2.75 2.41 0.75
C ASP A 43 -3.18 2.43 -0.72
N ALA A 44 -3.96 1.45 -1.18
CA ALA A 44 -4.29 1.30 -2.60
C ALA A 44 -4.73 2.63 -3.23
N TRP A 45 -5.42 3.47 -2.47
CA TRP A 45 -5.79 4.84 -2.83
C TRP A 45 -4.62 5.80 -3.07
N GLY A 46 -3.60 5.79 -2.22
CA GLY A 46 -2.42 6.64 -2.43
C GLY A 46 -1.54 6.13 -3.57
N LEU A 47 -1.42 4.81 -3.78
CA LEU A 47 -0.72 4.28 -4.95
C LEU A 47 -1.44 4.65 -6.26
N LEU A 48 -2.78 4.63 -6.26
CA LEU A 48 -3.56 5.11 -7.39
C LEU A 48 -3.35 6.61 -7.61
N ALA A 49 -3.40 7.43 -6.55
CA ALA A 49 -3.19 8.87 -6.65
C ALA A 49 -1.80 9.22 -7.24
N ASP A 50 -0.76 8.53 -6.79
CA ASP A 50 0.62 8.71 -7.29
C ASP A 50 0.73 8.34 -8.78
N LEU A 51 -0.01 7.34 -9.24
CA LEU A 51 0.01 6.88 -10.64
C LEU A 51 -0.89 7.69 -11.57
N THR A 52 -2.03 8.19 -11.09
CA THR A 52 -3.03 8.81 -11.97
C THR A 52 -2.70 10.23 -12.38
N GLY A 53 -1.78 10.90 -11.69
CA GLY A 53 -1.50 12.32 -11.90
C GLY A 53 -2.75 13.19 -11.75
N THR A 54 -2.59 14.50 -11.87
CA THR A 54 -3.72 15.43 -11.98
C THR A 54 -3.56 16.23 -13.26
N VAL A 55 -4.69 16.50 -13.94
CA VAL A 55 -4.71 17.41 -15.08
C VAL A 55 -5.44 18.68 -14.65
N GLU A 56 -4.89 19.85 -14.98
CA GLU A 56 -5.63 21.10 -14.81
C GLU A 56 -6.83 21.09 -15.76
N ALA A 57 -8.03 21.13 -15.18
CA ALA A 57 -9.28 21.09 -15.92
C ALA A 57 -9.97 22.47 -15.90
N PRO A 58 -10.62 22.86 -17.00
CA PRO A 58 -11.49 24.03 -17.02
C PRO A 58 -12.65 23.94 -16.01
N PRO A 59 -13.14 25.07 -15.48
CA PRO A 59 -14.19 25.09 -14.46
C PRO A 59 -15.53 24.50 -14.92
N ASP A 60 -15.74 24.35 -16.23
CA ASP A 60 -16.96 23.83 -16.86
C ASP A 60 -16.85 22.36 -17.33
N TRP A 61 -15.77 21.66 -16.94
CA TRP A 61 -15.36 20.31 -17.39
C TRP A 61 -16.49 19.37 -17.83
N SER A 62 -17.14 18.68 -16.88
CA SER A 62 -18.16 17.67 -17.18
C SER A 62 -19.43 18.27 -17.78
N SER A 63 -19.67 19.57 -17.55
CA SER A 63 -20.81 20.28 -18.13
C SER A 63 -20.64 20.47 -19.64
N GLU A 64 -19.42 20.65 -20.13
CA GLU A 64 -19.07 20.83 -21.55
C GLU A 64 -18.41 19.57 -22.15
N HIS A 65 -18.77 18.38 -21.67
CA HIS A 65 -18.16 17.12 -22.12
C HIS A 65 -18.19 16.93 -23.65
N ASP A 66 -19.29 17.29 -24.32
CA ASP A 66 -19.40 17.21 -25.79
C ASP A 66 -18.37 18.10 -26.49
N HIS A 67 -18.11 19.29 -25.94
CA HIS A 67 -17.09 20.20 -26.46
C HIS A 67 -15.69 19.62 -26.30
N TYR A 68 -15.37 19.06 -25.13
CA TYR A 68 -14.03 18.53 -24.86
C TYR A 68 -13.75 17.17 -25.51
N LEU A 69 -14.77 16.32 -25.67
CA LEU A 69 -14.61 14.98 -26.27
C LEU A 69 -14.78 15.01 -27.79
N CYS A 70 -15.74 15.78 -28.29
CA CYS A 70 -16.16 15.75 -29.70
C CYS A 70 -15.85 17.05 -30.46
N GLY A 71 -15.38 18.10 -29.79
CA GLY A 71 -15.07 19.39 -30.42
C GLY A 71 -16.30 20.21 -30.82
N THR A 72 -17.49 19.89 -30.30
CA THR A 72 -18.70 20.70 -30.56
C THR A 72 -18.57 22.09 -29.94
N PRO A 73 -19.24 23.14 -30.44
CA PRO A 73 -19.23 24.45 -29.80
C PRO A 73 -19.69 24.37 -28.33
N LYS A 74 -19.09 25.20 -27.45
CA LYS A 74 -19.54 25.30 -26.05
C LYS A 74 -20.99 25.77 -25.96
N ARG A 75 -21.70 25.30 -24.94
CA ARG A 75 -23.06 25.77 -24.68
C ARG A 75 -23.02 27.26 -24.36
N GLN A 76 -23.83 28.03 -25.08
CA GLN A 76 -24.03 29.43 -24.76
C GLN A 76 -24.91 29.48 -23.51
N TYR A 77 -24.32 29.90 -22.40
CA TYR A 77 -25.12 30.38 -21.27
C TYR A 77 -25.70 31.73 -21.69
N ASP A 78 -26.91 31.70 -22.22
CA ASP A 78 -27.73 32.89 -22.29
C ASP A 78 -28.01 33.33 -20.85
N SER A 79 -27.22 34.29 -20.37
CA SER A 79 -27.50 35.05 -19.16
C SER A 79 -28.75 35.91 -19.40
N GLN A 80 -29.93 35.29 -19.46
CA GLN A 80 -31.18 36.02 -19.34
C GLN A 80 -31.40 36.35 -17.86
N SER A 81 -31.42 37.67 -17.63
CA SER A 81 -31.70 38.37 -16.37
C SER A 81 -33.12 38.10 -15.86
#